data_AF-A0A9D4BNW7-F1
#
_entry.id   AF-A0A9D4BNW7-F1
#
_cell.length_a   1.000
_cell.length_b   1.000
_cell.length_c   1.000
_cell.angle_alpha   90.00
_cell.angle_beta   90.00
_cell.angle_gamma   90.00
#
_symmetry.space_group_name_H-M   'P 1'
#
loop_
_entity.id
_entity.type
_entity.pdbx_description
1 polymer ?
#
loop_
_entity_poly.entity_id
_entity_poly.type
_entity_poly.pdbx_seq_one_letter_code
_entity_poly.pdbx_strand_id
1 'polypeptide(L)'
;MQFAKGVSTGKQHRDGFYVRGCIGDVPVVITADTGATKTIASKRVYNRMSTAEKPSLKGSVNLVGANGTSIKELGMGEFKLMVGPAELEFEAVVAEIEDDVLLGYDVLGSETNGPADILISKWVMVINGVEIPCIGKHTGKPIRRVTEADDVTVPGESVALIDVFIERQESDDVIVEPIATFKDTHKLLMATTLVNVNAQSTCKVRVLNPFSHEVQLMQNMQVAQAKEVEGVVKMIATAESEYVNRVSVRRVQVAPEPAK
;
A
#
# COMPACT_ATOMS: atom_id res chain seq x y z
N MET A 1 -21.53 13.55 14.33
CA MET A 1 -22.23 12.25 14.28
C MET A 1 -21.18 11.15 14.39
N GLN A 2 -21.28 10.30 15.41
CA GLN A 2 -20.39 9.15 15.63
C GLN A 2 -20.81 8.01 14.71
N PHE A 3 -19.90 7.51 13.88
CA PHE A 3 -20.11 6.28 13.12
C PHE A 3 -20.06 5.08 14.09
N ALA A 4 -21.14 4.31 14.12
CA ALA A 4 -21.28 3.12 14.96
C ALA A 4 -20.23 2.06 14.58
N LYS A 5 -19.56 1.52 15.60
CA LYS A 5 -18.65 0.37 15.50
C LYS A 5 -19.46 -0.87 15.13
N GLY A 6 -19.23 -1.41 13.94
CA GLY A 6 -19.85 -2.65 13.51
C GLY A 6 -19.56 -2.99 12.05
N VAL A 7 -18.28 -3.07 11.66
CA VAL A 7 -17.91 -3.67 10.37
C VAL A 7 -17.18 -4.98 10.68
N SER A 8 -17.75 -6.09 10.21
CA SER A 8 -17.14 -7.42 10.32
C SER A 8 -15.79 -7.42 9.61
N THR A 9 -14.71 -7.54 10.37
CA THR A 9 -13.30 -7.53 9.93
C THR A 9 -12.86 -8.84 9.26
N GLY A 10 -13.78 -9.58 8.62
CA GLY A 10 -13.57 -10.99 8.26
C GLY A 10 -13.22 -11.29 6.80
N LYS A 11 -13.29 -10.33 5.87
CA LYS A 11 -12.94 -10.60 4.46
C LYS A 11 -11.49 -10.19 4.18
N GLN A 12 -10.67 -11.14 3.75
CA GLN A 12 -9.38 -10.83 3.16
C GLN A 12 -9.62 -10.12 1.82
N HIS A 13 -9.32 -8.83 1.77
CA HIS A 13 -9.33 -8.08 0.52
C HIS A 13 -8.18 -8.55 -0.38
N ARG A 14 -8.46 -8.66 -1.69
CA ARG A 14 -7.43 -8.84 -2.73
C ARG A 14 -6.59 -7.56 -2.84
N ASP A 15 -5.53 -7.57 -3.63
CA ASP A 15 -4.79 -6.35 -3.93
C ASP A 15 -5.71 -5.43 -4.75
N GLY A 16 -5.96 -4.22 -4.24
CA GLY A 16 -6.93 -3.29 -4.82
C GLY A 16 -7.14 -2.04 -3.97
N PHE A 17 -7.83 -1.06 -4.53
CA PHE A 17 -8.21 0.18 -3.85
C PHE A 17 -9.63 0.06 -3.33
N TYR A 18 -9.76 0.05 -2.02
CA TYR A 18 -11.05 -0.05 -1.37
C TYR A 18 -11.36 1.23 -0.61
N VAL A 19 -12.62 1.61 -0.48
CA VAL A 19 -13.05 2.71 0.41
C VAL A 19 -14.28 2.28 1.18
N ARG A 20 -14.43 2.80 2.40
CA ARG A 20 -15.65 2.59 3.19
C ARG A 20 -16.71 3.59 2.79
N GLY A 21 -17.94 3.12 2.74
CA GLY A 21 -19.08 3.98 2.48
C GLY A 21 -20.40 3.37 2.95
N CYS A 22 -21.49 3.95 2.48
CA CYS A 22 -22.84 3.52 2.77
C CYS A 22 -23.69 3.65 1.50
N ILE A 23 -24.41 2.60 1.13
CA ILE A 23 -25.48 2.69 0.11
C ILE A 23 -26.82 2.69 0.85
N GLY A 24 -27.57 3.80 0.74
CA GLY A 24 -28.73 4.04 1.60
C GLY A 24 -28.34 3.94 3.08
N ASP A 25 -28.94 2.98 3.79
CA ASP A 25 -28.68 2.68 5.20
C ASP A 25 -27.68 1.54 5.45
N VAL A 26 -27.07 0.99 4.40
CA VAL A 26 -26.21 -0.20 4.49
C VAL A 26 -24.72 0.17 4.39
N PRO A 27 -23.91 -0.04 5.45
CA PRO A 27 -22.47 0.10 5.38
C PRO A 27 -21.86 -0.92 4.41
N VAL A 28 -20.95 -0.45 3.55
CA VAL A 28 -20.32 -1.23 2.49
C VAL A 28 -18.82 -0.96 2.39
N VAL A 29 -18.09 -1.92 1.81
CA VAL A 29 -16.74 -1.72 1.28
C VAL A 29 -16.79 -1.67 -0.24
N ILE A 30 -16.25 -0.60 -0.80
CA ILE A 30 -16.37 -0.27 -2.20
C ILE A 30 -15.02 -0.47 -2.85
N THR A 31 -14.98 -1.23 -3.94
CA THR A 31 -13.76 -1.44 -4.72
C THR A 31 -13.75 -0.45 -5.86
N ALA A 32 -12.70 0.35 -6.00
CA ALA A 32 -12.47 1.15 -7.19
C ALA A 32 -11.82 0.28 -8.26
N ASP A 33 -12.55 0.03 -9.36
CA ASP A 33 -12.11 -0.83 -10.45
C ASP A 33 -12.21 -0.08 -11.78
N THR A 34 -11.10 0.55 -12.17
CA THR A 34 -10.99 1.27 -13.45
C THR A 34 -11.10 0.34 -14.66
N GLY A 35 -10.98 -0.99 -14.48
CA GLY A 35 -11.13 -1.99 -15.53
C GLY A 35 -12.59 -2.36 -15.82
N ALA A 36 -13.52 -2.04 -14.91
CA ALA A 36 -14.93 -2.29 -15.13
C ALA A 36 -15.62 -1.11 -15.82
N THR A 37 -16.38 -1.39 -16.88
CA THR A 37 -17.16 -0.35 -17.58
C THR A 37 -18.41 0.07 -16.80
N LYS A 38 -18.95 -0.83 -15.98
CA LYS A 38 -20.19 -0.61 -15.24
C LYS A 38 -19.99 -0.77 -13.75
N THR A 39 -20.67 0.07 -12.98
CA THR A 39 -20.72 -0.05 -11.53
C THR A 39 -21.71 -1.14 -11.11
N ILE A 40 -21.28 -2.00 -10.19
CA ILE A 40 -22.04 -3.18 -9.77
C ILE A 40 -22.20 -3.17 -8.25
N ALA A 41 -23.45 -3.28 -7.78
CA ALA A 41 -23.78 -3.51 -6.39
C ALA A 41 -24.09 -4.99 -6.16
N SER A 42 -23.62 -5.57 -5.06
CA SER A 42 -23.93 -6.97 -4.78
C SER A 42 -25.40 -7.15 -4.40
N LYS A 43 -25.99 -8.27 -4.85
CA LYS A 43 -27.31 -8.74 -4.40
C LYS A 43 -27.44 -8.76 -2.87
N ARG A 44 -26.36 -9.08 -2.16
CA ARG A 44 -26.32 -9.11 -0.69
C ARG A 44 -26.54 -7.72 -0.09
N VAL A 45 -25.88 -6.70 -0.63
CA VAL A 45 -26.06 -5.30 -0.20
C VAL A 45 -27.48 -4.86 -0.52
N TYR A 46 -27.94 -5.06 -1.76
CA TYR A 46 -29.31 -4.70 -2.16
C TYR A 46 -30.36 -5.30 -1.23
N ASN A 47 -30.26 -6.59 -0.92
CA ASN A 47 -31.22 -7.26 -0.04
C ASN A 47 -31.27 -6.69 1.38
N ARG A 48 -30.14 -6.17 1.90
CA ARG A 48 -30.03 -5.59 3.25
C ARG A 48 -30.61 -4.17 3.35
N MET A 49 -30.84 -3.49 2.24
CA MET A 49 -31.39 -2.13 2.25
C MET A 49 -32.82 -2.11 2.77
N SER A 50 -33.16 -1.08 3.53
CA SER A 50 -34.54 -0.81 3.95
C SER A 50 -35.45 -0.57 2.74
N THR A 51 -36.77 -0.81 2.90
CA THR A 51 -37.73 -0.61 1.81
C THR A 51 -37.80 0.83 1.31
N ALA A 52 -37.49 1.81 2.16
CA ALA A 52 -37.49 3.23 1.79
C ALA A 52 -36.32 3.60 0.87
N GLU A 53 -35.14 3.01 1.11
CA GLU A 53 -33.91 3.30 0.37
C GLU A 53 -33.70 2.35 -0.83
N LYS A 54 -34.39 1.21 -0.85
CA LYS A 54 -34.22 0.17 -1.87
C LYS A 54 -34.83 0.60 -3.21
N PRO A 55 -34.02 0.81 -4.26
CA PRO A 55 -34.54 1.25 -5.56
C PRO A 55 -35.26 0.12 -6.29
N SER A 56 -36.18 0.51 -7.18
CA SER A 56 -36.84 -0.43 -8.09
C SER A 56 -35.90 -0.81 -9.23
N LEU A 57 -35.70 -2.12 -9.43
CA LEU A 57 -34.80 -2.61 -10.49
C LEU A 57 -35.53 -2.73 -11.84
N LYS A 58 -34.85 -2.36 -12.91
CA LYS A 58 -35.33 -2.44 -14.29
C LYS A 58 -34.27 -3.08 -15.19
N GLY A 59 -34.74 -3.79 -16.22
CA GLY A 59 -33.90 -4.30 -17.31
C GLY A 59 -32.92 -5.41 -16.92
N SER A 60 -32.17 -5.85 -17.92
CA SER A 60 -31.06 -6.79 -17.83
C SER A 60 -29.95 -6.29 -18.78
N VAL A 61 -28.72 -6.24 -18.29
CA VAL A 61 -27.53 -5.70 -18.95
C VAL A 61 -26.61 -6.83 -19.45
N ASN A 62 -26.86 -8.09 -19.07
CA ASN A 62 -26.05 -9.27 -19.41
C ASN A 62 -24.56 -9.06 -19.07
N LEU A 63 -24.26 -8.92 -17.78
CA LEU A 63 -22.88 -8.76 -17.31
C LEU A 63 -21.99 -9.96 -17.65
N VAL A 64 -20.76 -9.66 -18.07
CA VAL A 64 -19.70 -10.63 -18.35
C VAL A 64 -18.50 -10.29 -17.48
N GLY A 65 -18.03 -11.25 -16.69
CA GLY A 65 -16.83 -11.10 -15.88
C GLY A 65 -15.55 -11.09 -16.72
N ALA A 66 -14.43 -10.70 -16.12
CA ALA A 66 -13.13 -10.62 -16.79
C ALA A 66 -12.66 -11.96 -17.41
N ASN A 67 -13.17 -13.09 -16.92
CA ASN A 67 -12.91 -14.44 -17.42
C ASN A 67 -13.89 -14.89 -18.54
N GLY A 68 -14.77 -14.00 -19.02
CA GLY A 68 -15.79 -14.31 -20.01
C GLY A 68 -17.04 -15.02 -19.48
N THR A 69 -17.13 -15.29 -18.17
CA THR A 69 -18.32 -15.91 -17.58
C THR A 69 -19.45 -14.92 -17.40
N SER A 70 -20.69 -15.36 -17.66
CA SER A 70 -21.87 -14.53 -17.41
C SER A 70 -22.12 -14.41 -15.90
N ILE A 71 -22.35 -13.18 -15.43
CA ILE A 71 -22.68 -12.89 -14.05
C ILE A 71 -24.20 -12.79 -13.92
N LYS A 72 -24.76 -13.50 -12.94
CA LYS A 72 -26.21 -13.46 -12.69
C LYS A 72 -26.59 -12.13 -12.05
N GLU A 73 -27.45 -11.38 -12.73
CA GLU A 73 -27.96 -10.07 -12.30
C GLU A 73 -29.46 -10.13 -11.95
N LEU A 74 -29.90 -9.16 -11.14
CA LEU A 74 -31.29 -8.96 -10.75
C LEU A 74 -31.94 -7.81 -11.52
N GLY A 75 -31.12 -6.91 -12.06
CA GLY A 75 -31.52 -5.71 -12.79
C GLY A 75 -30.72 -4.50 -12.37
N MET A 76 -31.09 -3.34 -12.90
CA MET A 76 -30.37 -2.08 -12.74
C MET A 76 -31.24 -1.04 -12.04
N GLY A 77 -30.65 -0.19 -11.21
CA GLY A 77 -31.37 0.87 -10.50
C GLY A 77 -30.46 2.03 -10.09
N GLU A 78 -31.08 3.14 -9.69
CA GLU A 78 -30.39 4.32 -9.19
C GLU A 78 -30.13 4.21 -7.68
N PHE A 79 -28.91 4.50 -7.26
CA PHE A 79 -28.44 4.40 -5.88
C PHE A 79 -27.81 5.71 -5.44
N LYS A 80 -27.92 5.97 -4.13
CA LYS A 80 -27.14 6.97 -3.42
C LYS A 80 -26.03 6.29 -2.65
N LEU A 81 -24.81 6.77 -2.84
CA LEU A 81 -23.62 6.28 -2.15
C LEU A 81 -22.95 7.42 -1.39
N MET A 82 -22.74 7.20 -0.10
CA MET A 82 -21.93 8.05 0.75
C MET A 82 -20.52 7.46 0.85
N VAL A 83 -19.49 8.22 0.50
CA VAL A 83 -18.08 7.87 0.70
C VAL A 83 -17.39 9.01 1.44
N GLY A 84 -17.08 8.81 2.71
CA GLY A 84 -16.64 9.92 3.57
C GLY A 84 -17.69 11.05 3.59
N PRO A 85 -17.32 12.31 3.29
CA PRO A 85 -18.27 13.41 3.17
C PRO A 85 -18.88 13.57 1.77
N ALA A 86 -18.47 12.78 0.77
CA ALA A 86 -19.01 12.86 -0.59
C ALA A 86 -20.29 12.02 -0.71
N GLU A 87 -21.32 12.60 -1.33
CA GLU A 87 -22.53 11.91 -1.79
C GLU A 87 -22.48 11.77 -3.31
N LEU A 88 -22.71 10.55 -3.80
CA LEU A 88 -22.69 10.22 -5.22
C LEU A 88 -24.04 9.60 -5.59
N GLU A 89 -24.63 10.07 -6.67
CA GLU A 89 -25.80 9.44 -7.30
C GLU A 89 -25.34 8.69 -8.55
N PHE A 90 -25.70 7.42 -8.64
CA PHE A 90 -25.22 6.57 -9.72
C PHE A 90 -26.19 5.44 -10.04
N GLU A 91 -26.18 5.02 -11.29
CA GLU A 91 -26.87 3.82 -11.73
C GLU A 91 -25.95 2.61 -11.53
N ALA A 92 -26.47 1.53 -10.94
CA ALA A 92 -25.71 0.32 -10.73
C ALA A 92 -26.50 -0.93 -11.09
N VAL A 93 -25.79 -1.92 -11.61
CA VAL A 93 -26.35 -3.26 -11.83
C VAL A 93 -26.27 -4.05 -10.52
N VAL A 94 -27.38 -4.66 -10.12
CA VAL A 94 -27.41 -5.55 -8.95
C VAL A 94 -27.09 -6.97 -9.39
N ALA A 95 -26.00 -7.55 -8.90
CA ALA A 95 -25.54 -8.87 -9.36
C ALA A 95 -24.92 -9.74 -8.25
N GLU A 96 -24.74 -11.03 -8.56
CA GLU A 96 -24.05 -11.99 -7.68
C GLU A 96 -22.52 -11.84 -7.80
N ILE A 97 -21.97 -10.89 -7.06
CA ILE A 97 -20.52 -10.61 -6.96
C ILE A 97 -19.95 -10.86 -5.56
N GLU A 98 -18.62 -10.99 -5.46
CA GLU A 98 -17.90 -11.22 -4.20
C GLU A 98 -17.74 -9.95 -3.36
N ASP A 99 -17.41 -8.83 -4.00
CA ASP A 99 -17.31 -7.52 -3.37
C ASP A 99 -18.70 -6.98 -3.00
N ASP A 100 -18.77 -5.98 -2.11
CA ASP A 100 -20.06 -5.38 -1.74
C ASP A 100 -20.53 -4.42 -2.84
N VAL A 101 -19.61 -3.59 -3.33
CA VAL A 101 -19.79 -2.66 -4.45
C VAL A 101 -18.49 -2.60 -5.24
N LEU A 102 -18.61 -2.54 -6.56
CA LEU A 102 -17.51 -2.33 -7.50
C LEU A 102 -17.84 -1.06 -8.29
N LEU A 103 -17.09 0.02 -8.05
CA LEU A 103 -17.19 1.27 -8.80
C LEU A 103 -16.41 1.13 -10.10
N GLY A 104 -17.16 1.17 -11.20
CA GLY A 104 -16.62 1.14 -12.55
C GLY A 104 -16.31 2.53 -13.08
N TYR A 105 -15.76 2.57 -14.29
CA TYR A 105 -15.43 3.78 -15.01
C TYR A 105 -16.64 4.70 -15.27
N ASP A 106 -17.84 4.15 -15.38
CA ASP A 106 -19.08 4.93 -15.52
C ASP A 106 -19.32 5.90 -14.36
N VAL A 107 -18.84 5.58 -13.15
CA VAL A 107 -18.89 6.47 -11.99
C VAL A 107 -17.55 7.16 -11.78
N LEU A 108 -16.44 6.42 -11.85
CA LEU A 108 -15.09 6.96 -11.58
C LEU A 108 -14.67 8.02 -12.61
N GLY A 109 -15.11 7.90 -13.87
CA GLY A 109 -14.83 8.86 -14.93
C GLY A 109 -15.97 9.86 -15.18
N SER A 110 -17.01 9.86 -14.34
CA SER A 110 -18.21 10.67 -14.56
C SER A 110 -17.95 12.15 -14.29
N GLU A 111 -18.34 13.02 -15.23
CA GLU A 111 -18.35 14.47 -14.99
C GLU A 111 -19.42 14.88 -13.97
N THR A 112 -20.53 14.14 -13.86
CA THR A 112 -21.65 14.46 -12.96
C THR A 112 -21.27 14.34 -11.49
N ASN A 113 -20.45 13.35 -11.16
CA ASN A 113 -19.98 13.07 -9.80
C ASN A 113 -18.56 13.59 -9.54
N GLY A 114 -18.00 14.32 -10.50
CA GLY A 114 -16.58 14.67 -10.57
C GLY A 114 -15.71 13.45 -10.88
N PRO A 115 -14.72 13.56 -11.79
CA PRO A 115 -13.80 12.45 -12.02
C PRO A 115 -13.05 12.12 -10.73
N ALA A 116 -12.90 10.83 -10.47
CA ALA A 116 -12.18 10.31 -9.33
C ALA A 116 -10.69 10.20 -9.63
N ASP A 117 -9.84 10.82 -8.81
CA ASP A 117 -8.39 10.61 -8.87
C ASP A 117 -7.97 9.58 -7.83
N ILE A 118 -7.39 8.46 -8.27
CA ILE A 118 -6.82 7.47 -7.35
C ILE A 118 -5.32 7.77 -7.18
N LEU A 119 -4.98 8.44 -6.08
CA LEU A 119 -3.60 8.81 -5.76
C LEU A 119 -2.93 7.66 -5.00
N ILE A 120 -2.36 6.74 -5.77
CA ILE A 120 -1.70 5.52 -5.25
C ILE A 120 -0.61 5.84 -4.22
N SER A 121 0.21 6.87 -4.47
CA SER A 121 1.32 7.26 -3.58
C SER A 121 0.89 7.76 -2.22
N LYS A 122 -0.32 8.33 -2.13
CA LYS A 122 -0.92 8.84 -0.89
C LYS A 122 -1.94 7.88 -0.29
N TRP A 123 -2.30 6.83 -1.03
CA TRP A 123 -3.37 5.91 -0.67
C TRP A 123 -4.71 6.61 -0.40
N VAL A 124 -5.02 7.60 -1.24
CA VAL A 124 -6.29 8.34 -1.19
C VAL A 124 -6.98 8.30 -2.54
N MET A 125 -8.31 8.32 -2.50
CA MET A 125 -9.16 8.58 -3.65
C MET A 125 -9.75 9.97 -3.50
N VAL A 126 -9.58 10.82 -4.51
CA VAL A 126 -10.15 12.17 -4.53
C VAL A 126 -11.42 12.13 -5.34
N ILE A 127 -12.56 12.46 -4.73
CA ILE A 127 -13.85 12.60 -5.42
C ILE A 127 -14.48 13.92 -4.98
N ASN A 128 -15.01 14.70 -5.92
CA ASN A 128 -15.57 16.03 -5.64
C ASN A 128 -14.60 16.95 -4.85
N GLY A 129 -13.30 16.83 -5.12
CA GLY A 129 -12.25 17.59 -4.43
C GLY A 129 -11.98 17.16 -2.98
N VAL A 130 -12.61 16.08 -2.51
CA VAL A 130 -12.41 15.54 -1.16
C VAL A 130 -11.46 14.36 -1.21
N GLU A 131 -10.39 14.39 -0.42
CA GLU A 131 -9.52 13.24 -0.20
C GLU A 131 -10.17 12.21 0.74
N ILE A 132 -10.37 10.99 0.23
CA ILE A 132 -10.95 9.86 0.95
C ILE A 132 -9.85 8.81 1.15
N PRO A 133 -9.50 8.45 2.40
CA PRO A 133 -8.50 7.41 2.66
C PRO A 133 -8.93 6.05 2.10
N CYS A 134 -8.05 5.44 1.30
CA CYS A 134 -8.24 4.09 0.80
C CYS A 134 -7.90 3.06 1.87
N ILE A 135 -8.48 1.88 1.71
CA ILE A 135 -8.27 0.66 2.46
C ILE A 135 -7.72 -0.34 1.46
N GLY A 136 -6.75 -1.13 1.88
CA GLY A 136 -6.23 -2.24 1.10
C GLY A 136 -4.96 -2.75 1.75
N LYS A 137 -4.37 -3.78 1.14
CA LYS A 137 -3.11 -4.33 1.63
C LYS A 137 -1.96 -3.43 1.19
N HIS A 138 -1.78 -2.31 1.89
CA HIS A 138 -0.42 -1.82 2.08
C HIS A 138 0.11 -2.43 3.37
N THR A 139 0.64 -3.64 3.25
CA THR A 139 1.60 -4.19 4.22
C THR A 139 3.02 -3.67 3.95
N GLY A 140 3.20 -2.75 3.01
CA GLY A 140 4.48 -2.09 2.79
C GLY A 140 4.48 -0.79 3.57
N LYS A 141 5.40 -0.61 4.49
CA LYS A 141 5.75 0.75 4.92
C LYS A 141 6.34 1.49 3.70
N PRO A 142 6.18 2.83 3.58
CA PRO A 142 6.68 3.57 2.43
C PRO A 142 8.16 3.26 2.18
N ILE A 143 8.48 2.90 0.93
CA ILE A 143 9.86 2.68 0.50
C ILE A 143 10.46 4.04 0.16
N ARG A 144 11.55 4.39 0.82
CA ARG A 144 12.24 5.68 0.68
C ARG A 144 13.36 5.57 -0.34
N ARG A 145 13.56 6.62 -1.12
CA ARG A 145 14.70 6.70 -2.05
C ARG A 145 15.99 6.99 -1.29
N VAL A 146 17.07 6.30 -1.66
CA VAL A 146 18.42 6.54 -1.13
C VAL A 146 19.36 6.91 -2.27
N THR A 147 19.91 8.12 -2.21
CA THR A 147 20.75 8.70 -3.27
C THR A 147 22.13 9.06 -2.77
N GLU A 148 23.12 9.00 -3.65
CA GLU A 148 24.48 9.44 -3.37
C GLU A 148 24.52 10.93 -3.00
N ALA A 149 25.24 11.28 -1.93
CA ALA A 149 25.30 12.65 -1.43
C ALA A 149 26.24 13.55 -2.25
N ASP A 150 27.32 12.98 -2.80
CA ASP A 150 28.35 13.68 -3.57
C ASP A 150 28.96 12.74 -4.62
N ASP A 151 29.69 13.28 -5.60
CA ASP A 151 30.45 12.47 -6.54
C ASP A 151 31.54 11.68 -5.79
N VAL A 152 31.58 10.36 -5.96
CA VAL A 152 32.58 9.49 -5.32
C VAL A 152 33.18 8.50 -6.30
N THR A 153 34.50 8.32 -6.19
CA THR A 153 35.23 7.26 -6.89
C THR A 153 35.51 6.14 -5.91
N VAL A 154 34.99 4.95 -6.19
CA VAL A 154 35.27 3.72 -5.43
C VAL A 154 36.46 3.01 -6.07
N PRO A 155 37.63 2.96 -5.42
CA PRO A 155 38.81 2.31 -5.99
C PRO A 155 38.58 0.82 -6.27
N GLY A 156 39.36 0.27 -7.20
CA GLY A 156 39.36 -1.17 -7.44
C GLY A 156 39.74 -1.97 -6.20
N GLU A 157 39.17 -3.17 -6.07
CA GLU A 157 39.48 -4.16 -5.03
C GLU A 157 39.40 -3.58 -3.60
N SER A 158 38.44 -2.70 -3.38
CA SER A 158 38.36 -1.91 -2.15
C SER A 158 36.94 -1.86 -1.58
N VAL A 159 36.87 -1.51 -0.29
CA VAL A 159 35.63 -1.19 0.41
C VAL A 159 35.63 0.31 0.71
N ALA A 160 34.56 1.00 0.31
CA ALA A 160 34.33 2.40 0.60
C ALA A 160 33.12 2.58 1.53
N LEU A 161 33.19 3.60 2.38
CA LEU A 161 32.02 4.16 3.06
C LEU A 161 31.61 5.41 2.30
N ILE A 162 30.38 5.42 1.81
CA ILE A 162 29.84 6.51 1.02
C ILE A 162 28.68 7.18 1.75
N ASP A 163 28.54 8.49 1.55
CA ASP A 163 27.50 9.30 2.17
C ASP A 163 26.27 9.31 1.26
N VAL A 164 25.09 9.07 1.85
CA VAL A 164 23.82 9.00 1.14
C VAL A 164 22.75 9.86 1.80
N PHE A 165 21.87 10.42 0.97
CA PHE A 165 20.63 11.04 1.40
C PHE A 165 19.51 10.02 1.41
N ILE A 166 18.71 10.05 2.46
CA ILE A 166 17.48 9.25 2.59
C ILE A 166 16.33 10.23 2.70
N GLU A 167 15.29 10.02 1.88
CA GLU A 167 14.07 10.80 1.96
C GLU A 167 13.47 10.73 3.39
N ARG A 168 13.33 11.89 4.03
CA ARG A 168 12.91 11.98 5.44
C ARG A 168 11.39 11.87 5.57
N GLN A 169 10.95 11.06 6.53
CA GLN A 169 9.56 10.93 6.96
C GLN A 169 9.52 10.67 8.47
N GLU A 170 8.34 10.49 9.06
CA GLU A 170 8.14 10.41 10.53
C GLU A 170 8.84 9.24 11.23
N SER A 171 9.38 8.23 10.51
CA SER A 171 10.10 7.12 11.15
C SER A 171 11.60 7.39 11.31
N ASP A 172 12.11 7.02 12.50
CA ASP A 172 13.50 7.25 12.90
C ASP A 172 14.48 6.23 12.31
N ASP A 173 14.17 4.93 12.40
CA ASP A 173 15.07 3.85 12.00
C ASP A 173 14.60 3.15 10.71
N VAL A 174 15.52 2.99 9.76
CA VAL A 174 15.26 2.34 8.47
C VAL A 174 16.37 1.35 8.09
N ILE A 175 16.00 0.29 7.39
CA ILE A 175 16.93 -0.62 6.71
C ILE A 175 17.13 -0.13 5.28
N VAL A 176 18.38 0.14 4.92
CA VAL A 176 18.82 0.49 3.57
C VAL A 176 19.27 -0.76 2.84
N GLU A 177 18.68 -1.03 1.67
CA GLU A 177 19.01 -2.17 0.80
C GLU A 177 19.34 -1.69 -0.61
N PRO A 178 20.35 -2.28 -1.29
CA PRO A 178 20.67 -1.90 -2.67
C PRO A 178 19.55 -2.22 -3.64
N ILE A 179 19.31 -1.32 -4.59
CA ILE A 179 18.39 -1.58 -5.71
C ILE A 179 19.05 -2.46 -6.78
N ALA A 180 18.24 -3.23 -7.52
CA ALA A 180 18.73 -4.12 -8.57
C ALA A 180 19.54 -3.34 -9.63
N THR A 181 19.04 -2.19 -10.07
CA THR A 181 19.70 -1.36 -11.09
C THR A 181 21.10 -0.92 -10.66
N PHE A 182 21.31 -0.61 -9.38
CA PHE A 182 22.65 -0.25 -8.88
C PHE A 182 23.63 -1.42 -9.03
N LYS A 183 23.20 -2.63 -8.64
CA LYS A 183 23.99 -3.86 -8.79
C LYS A 183 24.25 -4.19 -10.26
N ASP A 184 23.28 -4.01 -11.14
CA ASP A 184 23.40 -4.40 -12.54
C ASP A 184 24.28 -3.41 -13.33
N THR A 185 24.13 -2.11 -13.06
CA THR A 185 24.85 -1.05 -13.77
C THR A 185 26.29 -0.90 -13.29
N HIS A 186 26.51 -0.82 -11.97
CA HIS A 186 27.84 -0.53 -11.41
C HIS A 186 28.56 -1.80 -10.94
N LYS A 187 27.83 -2.92 -10.80
CA LYS A 187 28.37 -4.22 -10.34
C LYS A 187 29.03 -4.17 -8.96
N LEU A 188 28.82 -3.08 -8.23
CA LEU A 188 29.27 -2.92 -6.86
C LEU A 188 28.36 -3.69 -5.90
N LEU A 189 28.96 -4.23 -4.84
CA LEU A 189 28.23 -4.91 -3.78
C LEU A 189 28.01 -3.94 -2.63
N MET A 190 26.76 -3.72 -2.25
CA MET A 190 26.42 -2.83 -1.13
C MET A 190 25.80 -3.62 0.02
N ALA A 191 26.23 -3.31 1.24
CA ALA A 191 25.74 -3.95 2.45
C ALA A 191 24.38 -3.38 2.87
N THR A 192 23.46 -4.28 3.26
CA THR A 192 22.24 -3.88 3.96
C THR A 192 22.59 -3.25 5.30
N THR A 193 22.11 -2.05 5.57
CA THR A 193 22.50 -1.25 6.74
C THR A 193 21.28 -0.72 7.47
N LEU A 194 21.25 -0.85 8.80
CA LEU A 194 20.28 -0.19 9.67
C LEU A 194 20.79 1.22 9.99
N VAL A 195 20.00 2.25 9.72
CA VAL A 195 20.37 3.65 9.93
C VAL A 195 19.26 4.41 10.63
N ASN A 196 19.65 5.37 11.46
CA ASN A 196 18.73 6.35 12.02
C ASN A 196 18.78 7.63 11.17
N VAL A 197 17.68 7.95 10.48
CA VAL A 197 17.64 9.06 9.51
C VAL A 197 17.69 10.44 10.16
N ASN A 198 17.41 10.51 11.47
CA ASN A 198 17.35 11.75 12.24
C ASN A 198 18.66 12.04 13.00
N ALA A 199 19.59 11.10 13.05
CA ALA A 199 20.87 11.28 13.73
C ALA A 199 21.79 12.30 13.02
N GLN A 200 21.79 12.32 11.67
CA GLN A 200 22.66 13.19 10.86
C GLN A 200 21.97 13.61 9.54
N SER A 201 22.54 14.59 8.82
CA SER A 201 22.03 15.06 7.52
C SER A 201 22.16 14.01 6.41
N THR A 202 23.24 13.23 6.44
CA THR A 202 23.51 12.10 5.56
C THR A 202 23.65 10.82 6.39
N CYS A 203 23.45 9.68 5.75
CA CYS A 203 23.73 8.35 6.32
C CYS A 203 24.95 7.76 5.62
N LYS A 204 25.65 6.83 6.27
CA LYS A 204 26.76 6.10 5.65
C LYS A 204 26.33 4.70 5.24
N VAL A 205 26.70 4.31 4.03
CA VAL A 205 26.55 2.93 3.54
C VAL A 205 27.88 2.39 3.07
N ARG A 206 28.03 1.06 3.13
CA ARG A 206 29.27 0.38 2.76
C ARG A 206 29.12 -0.29 1.41
N VAL A 207 30.08 0.01 0.53
CA VAL A 207 30.13 -0.54 -0.83
C VAL A 207 31.48 -1.20 -1.06
N LEU A 208 31.46 -2.39 -1.66
CA LEU A 208 32.61 -3.16 -2.07
C LEU A 208 32.69 -3.14 -3.60
N ASN A 209 33.85 -2.74 -4.10
CA ASN A 209 34.24 -2.90 -5.49
C ASN A 209 35.09 -4.18 -5.62
N PRO A 210 34.55 -5.27 -6.20
CA PRO A 210 35.30 -6.50 -6.39
C PRO A 210 36.19 -6.49 -7.65
N PHE A 211 36.19 -5.41 -8.44
CA PHE A 211 36.94 -5.31 -9.69
C PHE A 211 38.24 -4.54 -9.51
N SER A 212 39.20 -4.76 -10.41
CA SER A 212 40.52 -4.10 -10.37
C SER A 212 40.52 -2.63 -10.83
N HIS A 213 39.43 -2.14 -11.42
CA HIS A 213 39.30 -0.75 -11.88
C HIS A 213 38.40 0.05 -10.96
N GLU A 214 38.58 1.37 -10.97
CA GLU A 214 37.72 2.30 -10.23
C GLU A 214 36.32 2.40 -10.83
N VAL A 215 35.32 2.65 -9.97
CA VAL A 215 33.93 2.90 -10.37
C VAL A 215 33.50 4.26 -9.82
N GLN A 216 32.95 5.11 -10.70
CA GLN A 216 32.44 6.42 -10.33
C GLN A 216 30.94 6.35 -10.04
N LEU A 217 30.53 6.93 -8.91
CA LEU A 217 29.14 7.15 -8.55
C LEU A 217 28.91 8.67 -8.54
N MET A 218 27.87 9.11 -9.23
CA MET A 218 27.56 10.53 -9.35
C MET A 218 26.57 10.95 -8.25
N GLN A 219 26.69 12.19 -7.79
CA GLN A 219 25.74 12.81 -6.88
C GLN A 219 24.30 12.65 -7.38
N ASN A 220 23.37 12.45 -6.44
CA ASN A 220 21.94 12.22 -6.68
C ASN A 220 21.59 10.91 -7.40
N MET A 221 22.57 10.07 -7.75
CA MET A 221 22.31 8.74 -8.27
C MET A 221 21.61 7.90 -7.21
N GLN A 222 20.55 7.20 -7.58
CA GLN A 222 19.91 6.25 -6.67
C GLN A 222 20.76 4.98 -6.53
N VAL A 223 21.21 4.72 -5.31
CA VAL A 223 22.05 3.55 -4.99
C VAL A 223 21.27 2.47 -4.24
N ALA A 224 20.22 2.89 -3.52
CA ALA A 224 19.47 2.01 -2.64
C ALA A 224 18.01 2.47 -2.43
N GLN A 225 17.31 1.67 -1.64
CA GLN A 225 16.00 1.96 -1.11
C GLN A 225 16.00 1.72 0.40
N ALA A 226 15.18 2.46 1.14
CA ALA A 226 15.07 2.33 2.60
C ALA A 226 13.65 1.94 3.01
N LYS A 227 13.53 1.03 3.98
CA LYS A 227 12.26 0.58 4.55
C LYS A 227 12.28 0.76 6.06
N GLU A 228 11.18 1.18 6.63
CA GLU A 228 11.05 1.28 8.09
C GLU A 228 11.12 -0.10 8.74
N VAL A 229 11.73 -0.16 9.92
CA VAL A 229 11.85 -1.39 10.71
C VAL A 229 10.58 -1.64 11.51
N GLU A 230 10.02 -2.85 11.44
CA GLU A 230 8.81 -3.22 12.20
C GLU A 230 9.07 -3.50 13.69
N GLY A 231 10.33 -3.74 14.06
CA GLY A 231 10.77 -3.81 15.46
C GLY A 231 12.25 -4.13 15.55
N VAL A 232 12.97 -3.43 16.43
CA VAL A 232 14.36 -3.77 16.77
C VAL A 232 14.34 -4.76 17.93
N VAL A 233 14.65 -6.02 17.66
CA VAL A 233 14.80 -7.02 18.72
C VAL A 233 16.08 -6.73 19.50
N LYS A 234 15.95 -6.13 20.69
CA LYS A 234 17.08 -5.94 21.61
C LYS A 234 17.49 -7.31 22.18
N MET A 235 18.69 -7.79 21.84
CA MET A 235 19.26 -8.97 22.48
C MET A 235 19.79 -8.59 23.87
N ILE A 236 19.22 -9.21 24.92
CA ILE A 236 19.77 -9.20 26.27
C ILE A 236 20.71 -10.40 26.38
N ALA A 237 21.90 -10.29 25.82
CA ALA A 237 23.01 -11.17 26.19
C ALA A 237 24.26 -10.30 26.27
N THR A 238 24.62 -9.91 27.48
CA THR A 238 25.80 -9.08 27.77
C THR A 238 27.11 -9.86 27.72
N ALA A 239 27.08 -11.19 27.54
CA ALA A 239 28.26 -12.01 27.28
C ALA A 239 27.86 -13.37 26.67
N GLU A 240 28.74 -13.94 25.85
CA GLU A 240 28.71 -15.37 25.50
C GLU A 240 29.18 -16.17 26.73
N SER A 241 28.34 -17.07 27.27
CA SER A 241 28.82 -18.03 28.25
C SER A 241 29.65 -19.08 27.52
N GLU A 242 30.96 -19.09 27.76
CA GLU A 242 31.84 -20.19 27.37
C GLU A 242 31.39 -21.47 28.06
N TYR A 243 30.55 -22.29 27.41
CA TYR A 243 30.43 -23.70 27.77
C TYR A 243 30.26 -24.60 26.55
N VAL A 244 31.08 -25.64 26.60
CA VAL A 244 31.34 -26.69 25.64
C VAL A 244 30.10 -27.54 25.41
N ASN A 245 29.36 -27.27 24.33
CA ASN A 245 28.85 -28.25 23.37
C ASN A 245 27.88 -27.59 22.38
N ARG A 246 28.07 -27.94 21.10
CA ARG A 246 27.46 -27.30 19.92
C ARG A 246 25.93 -27.47 19.87
N VAL A 247 25.16 -26.60 20.52
CA VAL A 247 23.88 -26.05 20.02
C VAL A 247 23.60 -24.72 20.75
N SER A 248 23.91 -23.60 20.13
CA SER A 248 23.56 -22.28 20.67
C SER A 248 22.08 -21.99 20.41
N VAL A 249 21.18 -22.42 21.30
CA VAL A 249 19.76 -22.02 21.24
C VAL A 249 19.64 -20.61 21.77
N ARG A 250 19.54 -19.63 20.86
CA ARG A 250 19.28 -18.22 21.22
C ARG A 250 17.81 -18.06 21.58
N ARG A 251 17.53 -17.67 22.82
CA ARG A 251 16.17 -17.30 23.25
C ARG A 251 15.90 -15.85 22.85
N VAL A 252 14.91 -15.66 21.98
CA VAL A 252 14.37 -14.34 21.60
C VAL A 252 13.11 -14.10 22.43
N GLN A 253 13.02 -12.94 23.09
CA GLN A 253 11.80 -12.51 23.74
C GLN A 253 11.28 -11.27 23.00
N VAL A 254 10.08 -11.36 22.44
CA VAL A 254 9.41 -10.24 21.77
C VAL A 254 8.83 -9.36 22.88
N ALA A 255 9.20 -8.07 22.90
CA ALA A 255 8.62 -7.12 23.84
C ALA A 255 7.13 -6.88 23.47
N PRO A 256 6.21 -6.85 24.43
CA PRO A 256 4.81 -6.53 24.15
C PRO A 256 4.68 -5.08 23.68
N GLU A 257 3.74 -4.85 22.74
CA GLU A 257 3.40 -3.51 22.24
C GLU A 257 3.02 -2.55 23.38
N PRO A 258 3.40 -1.26 23.30
CA PRO A 258 2.94 -0.28 24.27
C PRO A 258 1.42 -0.15 24.19
N ALA A 259 0.76 -0.31 25.34
CA ALA A 259 -0.69 -0.15 25.47
C ALA A 259 -1.12 1.27 25.03
N LYS A 260 -2.08 1.34 24.11
CA LYS A 260 -2.82 2.56 23.79
C LYS A 260 -3.92 2.82 24.82
#